data_AF-A0A4R2GIY0-F1
#
_entry.id   AF-A0A4R2GIY0-F1
#
_cell.length_a   1.000
_cell.length_b   1.000
_cell.length_c   1.000
_cell.angle_alpha   90.00
_cell.angle_beta   90.00
_cell.angle_gamma   90.00
#
_symmetry.space_group_name_H-M   'P 1'
#
loop_
_entity.id
_entity.type
_entity.pdbx_description
1 polymer ?
#
loop_
_entity_poly.entity_id
_entity_poly.type
_entity_poly.pdbx_seq_one_letter_code
_entity_poly.pdbx_strand_id
1 'polypeptide(L)' 'MFRKIDKLKESELEKMYNKFIALLNASSAYKLSKDEKAAIDEALEESKQGKFFTHEEVMEEARGKYPNLKFK' A
#
# COMPACT_ATOMS: atom_id res chain seq x y z
N MET A 1 28.30 -1.38 13.68
CA MET A 1 27.55 -0.36 12.91
C MET A 1 26.99 0.73 13.84
N PHE A 2 26.28 0.37 14.91
CA PHE A 2 25.73 1.31 15.90
C PHE A 2 26.77 2.18 16.65
N ARG A 3 27.96 1.65 16.97
CA ARG A 3 29.05 2.41 17.65
C ARG A 3 29.59 3.62 16.86
N LYS A 4 29.31 3.72 15.55
CA LYS A 4 29.69 4.88 14.73
C LYS A 4 28.65 6.00 14.83
N ILE A 5 27.39 5.65 15.15
CA ILE A 5 26.28 6.60 15.31
C ILE A 5 26.46 7.36 16.63
N ASP A 6 26.88 6.68 17.70
CA ASP A 6 27.16 7.30 19.01
C ASP A 6 28.31 8.32 19.00
N LYS A 7 29.12 8.36 17.93
CA LYS A 7 30.25 9.29 17.79
C LYS A 7 29.94 10.47 16.88
N LEU A 8 28.74 10.53 16.28
CA LEU A 8 28.34 11.63 15.42
C LEU A 8 28.03 12.86 16.27
N LYS A 9 28.45 14.02 15.79
CA LYS A 9 27.94 15.28 16.33
C LYS A 9 26.46 15.41 15.96
N GLU A 10 25.70 16.11 16.78
CA GLU A 10 24.25 16.27 16.63
C GLU A 10 23.86 16.73 15.21
N SER A 11 24.61 17.66 14.63
CA SER A 11 24.39 18.15 13.25
C SER A 11 24.68 17.14 12.14
N GLU A 12 25.53 16.14 12.41
CA GLU A 12 25.81 15.06 11.46
C GLU A 12 24.77 13.95 11.58
N LEU A 13 24.30 13.69 12.80
CA LEU A 13 23.19 12.78 13.07
C LEU A 13 21.90 13.28 12.41
N GLU A 14 21.60 14.57 12.55
CA GLU A 14 20.44 15.21 11.91
C GLU A 14 20.48 15.08 10.38
N LYS A 15 21.63 15.33 9.76
CA LYS A 15 21.81 15.14 8.30
C LYS A 15 21.57 13.70 7.87
N MET A 16 22.00 12.74 8.68
CA MET A 16 21.83 11.32 8.38
C MET A 16 20.37 10.89 8.56
N TYR A 17 19.71 11.35 9.63
CA TYR A 17 18.29 11.15 9.89
C TYR A 17 17.42 11.68 8.75
N ASN A 18 17.68 12.91 8.29
CA ASN A 18 16.96 13.52 7.18
C ASN A 18 17.11 12.74 5.86
N LYS A 19 18.26 12.09 5.62
CA LYS A 19 18.44 11.21 4.46
C LYS A 19 17.59 9.94 4.55
N PHE A 20 17.47 9.35 5.74
CA PHE A 20 16.60 8.19 5.93
C PHE A 20 15.13 8.54 5.75
N ILE A 21 14.68 9.67 6.31
CA ILE A 21 13.31 10.16 6.13
C ILE A 21 13.02 10.45 4.66
N ALA A 22 13.94 11.12 3.95
CA ALA A 22 13.79 11.38 2.52
C ALA A 22 13.69 10.09 1.70
N LEU A 23 14.46 9.05 2.05
CA LEU A 23 14.42 7.76 1.37
C LEU A 23 13.13 6.97 1.67
N LEU A 24 12.65 7.00 2.91
CA LEU A 24 11.39 6.36 3.29
C LEU A 24 10.19 7.05 2.61
N ASN A 25 10.22 8.38 2.56
CA ASN A 25 9.23 9.21 1.87
C ASN A 25 9.40 9.22 0.35
N ALA A 26 10.53 8.72 -0.18
CA ALA A 26 10.75 8.55 -1.62
C ALA A 26 9.99 7.36 -2.19
N SER A 27 9.36 6.52 -1.34
CA SER A 27 8.30 5.63 -1.83
C SER A 27 7.16 6.53 -2.31
N SER A 28 7.03 6.65 -3.63
CA SER A 28 5.95 7.43 -4.23
C SER A 28 4.63 6.86 -3.72
N ALA A 29 3.82 7.67 -3.05
CA ALA A 29 2.46 7.29 -2.72
C ALA A 29 1.79 6.78 -3.99
N TYR A 30 1.20 5.59 -3.93
CA TYR A 30 0.55 4.99 -5.09
C TYR A 30 -0.52 5.94 -5.60
N LYS A 31 -0.33 6.46 -6.82
CA LYS A 31 -1.30 7.35 -7.45
C LYS A 31 -2.14 6.52 -8.39
N LEU A 32 -3.42 6.37 -8.05
CA LEU A 32 -4.39 5.67 -8.89
C LEU A 32 -4.34 6.23 -10.31
N SER A 33 -4.27 5.34 -11.29
CA SER A 33 -4.55 5.65 -12.68
C SER A 33 -6.03 6.04 -12.84
N LYS A 34 -6.37 6.59 -14.01
CA LYS A 34 -7.77 6.95 -14.31
C LYS A 34 -8.69 5.73 -14.26
N ASP A 35 -8.22 4.61 -14.77
CA ASP A 35 -9.00 3.37 -14.88
C ASP A 35 -9.21 2.76 -13.49
N GLU A 36 -8.19 2.74 -12.65
CA GLU A 36 -8.31 2.26 -11.27
C GLU A 36 -9.24 3.13 -10.45
N LYS A 37 -9.16 4.46 -10.62
CA LYS A 37 -10.07 5.36 -9.95
C LYS A 37 -11.52 5.12 -10.39
N ALA A 38 -11.76 4.95 -11.70
CA ALA A 38 -13.09 4.68 -12.23
C ALA A 38 -13.67 3.37 -11.68
N ALA A 39 -12.87 2.30 -11.63
CA ALA A 39 -13.30 1.01 -11.09
C ALA A 39 -13.65 1.10 -9.59
N ILE A 40 -12.90 1.88 -8.81
CA ILE A 40 -13.19 2.12 -7.39
C ILE A 40 -14.48 2.93 -7.25
N ASP A 41 -14.64 4.01 -8.02
CA ASP A 41 -15.83 4.86 -7.96
C ASP A 41 -17.10 4.05 -8.32
N GLU A 42 -17.02 3.18 -9.33
CA GLU A 42 -18.11 2.27 -9.70
C GLU A 42 -18.46 1.30 -8.57
N ALA A 43 -17.47 0.61 -8.00
CA ALA A 43 -17.69 -0.31 -6.88
C ALA A 43 -18.32 0.38 -5.66
N LEU A 44 -17.95 1.63 -5.38
CA LEU A 44 -18.54 2.43 -4.31
C LEU A 44 -20.01 2.77 -4.59
N GLU A 45 -20.37 3.11 -5.83
CA GLU A 45 -21.76 3.37 -6.20
C GLU A 45 -22.62 2.10 -6.16
N GLU A 46 -22.11 0.95 -6.61
CA GLU A 46 -22.83 -0.33 -6.50
C GLU A 46 -23.08 -0.72 -5.04
N SER A 47 -22.08 -0.52 -4.18
CA SER A 47 -22.21 -0.69 -2.74
C SER A 47 -23.31 0.22 -2.16
N LYS A 48 -23.38 1.50 -2.55
CA LYS A 48 -24.48 2.39 -2.10
C LYS A 48 -25.86 1.90 -2.54
N GLN A 49 -25.95 1.21 -3.67
CA GLN A 49 -27.19 0.63 -4.20
C GLN A 49 -27.57 -0.71 -3.55
N GLY A 50 -26.80 -1.17 -2.56
CA GLY A 50 -27.08 -2.42 -1.86
C GLY A 50 -26.50 -3.66 -2.55
N LYS A 51 -25.70 -3.48 -3.60
CA LYS A 51 -25.02 -4.57 -4.30
C LYS A 51 -23.65 -4.78 -3.63
N PHE A 52 -23.59 -5.76 -2.73
CA PHE A 52 -22.36 -6.18 -2.08
C PHE A 52 -22.15 -7.66 -2.31
N PHE A 53 -20.90 -8.07 -2.43
CA PHE A 53 -20.53 -9.48 -2.42
C PHE A 53 -20.10 -9.87 -1.02
N THR A 54 -20.57 -11.03 -0.58
CA THR A 54 -20.11 -11.67 0.66
C THR A 54 -18.68 -12.14 0.51
N HIS A 55 -18.01 -12.33 1.64
CA HIS A 55 -16.66 -12.87 1.66
C HIS A 55 -16.55 -14.21 0.92
N GLU A 56 -17.56 -15.08 1.06
CA GLU A 56 -17.60 -16.39 0.44
C GLU A 56 -17.67 -16.29 -1.10
N GLU A 57 -18.56 -15.44 -1.62
CA GLU A 57 -18.70 -15.19 -3.06
C GLU A 57 -17.41 -14.64 -3.67
N VAL A 58 -16.78 -13.66 -3.00
CA VAL A 58 -15.49 -13.09 -3.46
C VAL A 58 -14.41 -14.16 -3.48
N MET A 59 -14.36 -15.02 -2.45
CA MET A 59 -13.34 -16.06 -2.35
C MET A 59 -13.53 -17.18 -3.37
N GLU A 60 -14.78 -17.53 -3.68
CA GLU A 60 -15.09 -18.51 -4.74
C GLU A 60 -14.65 -17.99 -6.11
N GLU A 61 -15.02 -16.75 -6.45
CA GLU A 61 -14.63 -16.13 -7.72
C GLU A 61 -13.11 -15.96 -7.83
N ALA A 62 -12.46 -15.51 -6.75
CA ALA A 62 -11.01 -15.31 -6.73
C ALA A 62 -10.23 -16.61 -6.86
N ARG A 63 -10.71 -17.71 -6.24
CA ARG A 63 -10.11 -19.05 -6.42
C ARG A 63 -10.22 -19.55 -7.85
N GLY A 64 -11.33 -19.26 -8.54
CA GLY A 64 -11.52 -19.58 -9.95
C GLY A 64 -10.59 -18.76 -10.87
N LYS A 65 -10.51 -17.44 -10.65
CA LYS A 65 -9.70 -16.53 -11.47
C LYS A 65 -8.20 -16.67 -11.24
N TYR A 66 -7.79 -16.96 -10.00
CA TYR A 66 -6.39 -17.00 -9.59
C TYR A 66 -6.07 -18.34 -8.92
N PRO A 67 -6.03 -19.46 -9.68
CA PRO A 67 -5.88 -20.80 -9.13
C PRO A 67 -4.53 -21.02 -8.41
N ASN A 68 -3.51 -20.22 -8.73
CA ASN A 68 -2.18 -20.31 -8.14
C ASN A 68 -2.01 -19.42 -6.88
N LEU A 69 -3.01 -18.61 -6.54
CA LEU A 69 -2.98 -17.80 -5.33
C LEU A 69 -3.38 -18.66 -4.14
N LYS A 70 -2.51 -18.71 -3.12
CA LYS A 70 -2.85 -19.37 -1.85
C LYS A 70 -3.68 -18.41 -1.01
N PHE A 71 -5.00 -18.50 -1.15
CA PHE A 71 -5.92 -17.82 -0.24
C PHE A 71 -5.79 -18.44 1.16
N LYS A 72 -5.46 -17.62 2.16
CA LYS A 72 -5.38 -18.03 3.58
C LYS A 72 -6.71 -17.81 4.27
#